data_AF-A0A3D4AQ23-F1
#
_entry.id   AF-A0A3D4AQ23-F1
#
_cell.length_a   1.000
_cell.length_b   1.000
_cell.length_c   1.000
_cell.angle_alpha   90.00
_cell.angle_beta   90.00
_cell.angle_gamma   90.00
#
_symmetry.space_group_name_H-M   'P 1'
#
loop_
_entity.id
_entity.type
_entity.pdbx_description
1 polymer ?
#
loop_
_entity_poly.entity_id
_entity_poly.type
_entity_poly.pdbx_seq_one_letter_code
_entity_poly.pdbx_strand_id
1 'polypeptide(L)'
;MDFYNILLAALLVVILMGVIKGCGENRSIIVFRDYDDLGLTFAVPASFYFITLIITWMGGSEKFSLVIGGAVSLWLFTIVMKNTYLDNDRNVGKFLLAMITKTPLAIIWILNLIKLLNPDGKGAQRTRNRSEALLILTFLTPVIGLLVVEKTGSYFNPKSWIHGRRVGSKIRNNL
;
A
#
# COMPACT_ATOMS: atom_id res chain seq x y z
N MET A 1 10.03 11.30 -28.27
CA MET A 1 9.70 10.61 -27.00
C MET A 1 10.19 9.19 -27.11
N ASP A 2 11.05 8.75 -26.21
CA ASP A 2 11.53 7.37 -26.19
C ASP A 2 10.40 6.39 -25.84
N PHE A 3 10.47 5.17 -26.38
CA PHE A 3 9.48 4.12 -26.15
C PHE A 3 9.18 3.88 -24.67
N TYR A 4 10.19 4.00 -23.81
CA TYR A 4 10.06 3.92 -22.35
C TYR A 4 9.09 4.98 -21.78
N ASN A 5 9.22 6.24 -22.22
CA ASN A 5 8.38 7.34 -21.74
C ASN A 5 6.93 7.17 -22.19
N ILE A 6 6.71 6.59 -23.38
CA ILE A 6 5.37 6.25 -23.89
C ILE A 6 4.72 5.18 -23.01
N LEU A 7 5.45 4.10 -22.69
CA LEU A 7 4.95 3.02 -21.82
C LEU A 7 4.61 3.54 -20.43
N LEU A 8 5.48 4.38 -19.85
CA LEU A 8 5.27 4.98 -18.54
C LEU A 8 4.02 5.86 -18.52
N ALA A 9 3.85 6.72 -19.53
CA ALA A 9 2.68 7.57 -19.68
C ALA A 9 1.40 6.73 -19.82
N ALA A 10 1.43 5.67 -20.62
CA ALA A 10 0.30 4.76 -20.78
C ALA A 10 -0.08 4.08 -19.45
N LEU A 11 0.91 3.61 -18.68
CA LEU A 11 0.68 3.01 -17.37
C LEU A 11 0.04 4.01 -16.39
N LEU A 12 0.52 5.25 -16.36
CA LEU A 12 -0.05 6.31 -15.52
C LEU A 12 -1.50 6.60 -15.88
N VAL A 13 -1.83 6.65 -17.18
CA VAL A 13 -3.22 6.82 -17.64
C VAL A 13 -4.10 5.66 -17.16
N VAL A 14 -3.62 4.41 -17.24
CA VAL A 14 -4.36 3.24 -16.75
C VAL A 14 -4.58 3.29 -15.23
N ILE A 15 -3.57 3.67 -14.46
CA ILE A 15 -3.69 3.85 -13.00
C ILE A 15 -4.73 4.94 -12.70
N LEU A 16 -4.65 6.10 -13.38
CA LEU A 16 -5.62 7.19 -13.20
C LEU A 16 -7.05 6.75 -13.53
N MET A 17 -7.25 6.00 -14.62
CA MET A 17 -8.55 5.42 -14.95
C MET A 17 -9.07 4.51 -13.84
N GLY A 18 -8.21 3.68 -13.26
CA GLY A 18 -8.58 2.81 -12.14
C GLY A 18 -8.90 3.59 -10.86
N VAL A 19 -8.16 4.66 -10.56
CA VAL A 19 -8.48 5.55 -9.43
C VAL A 19 -9.86 6.18 -9.62
N ILE A 20 -10.14 6.75 -10.79
CA ILE A 20 -11.43 7.38 -11.09
C ILE A 20 -12.57 6.35 -11.00
N LYS A 21 -12.39 5.18 -11.61
CA LYS A 21 -13.39 4.11 -11.63
C LYS A 21 -13.61 3.42 -10.27
N GLY A 22 -12.62 3.49 -9.38
CA GLY A 22 -12.65 2.89 -8.05
C GLY A 22 -13.06 3.85 -6.93
N CYS A 23 -13.16 5.15 -7.22
CA CYS A 23 -13.50 6.18 -6.24
C CYS A 23 -14.99 6.56 -6.31
N GLY A 24 -15.55 6.97 -5.17
CA GLY A 24 -16.90 7.55 -5.10
C GLY A 24 -18.05 6.55 -4.94
N GLU A 25 -19.26 7.05 -5.13
CA GLU A 25 -20.51 6.29 -4.96
C GLU A 25 -20.82 5.41 -6.17
N ASN A 26 -20.49 5.87 -7.38
CA ASN A 26 -20.71 5.16 -8.65
C ASN A 26 -19.51 4.28 -9.06
N ARG A 27 -18.84 3.66 -8.09
CA ARG A 27 -17.65 2.84 -8.36
C ARG A 27 -18.00 1.66 -9.28
N SER A 28 -17.16 1.45 -10.29
CA SER A 28 -17.32 0.35 -11.26
C SER A 28 -16.38 -0.82 -10.99
N ILE A 29 -15.33 -0.58 -10.19
CA ILE A 29 -14.35 -1.57 -9.74
C ILE A 29 -14.14 -1.45 -8.23
N ILE A 30 -13.76 -2.55 -7.60
CA ILE A 30 -13.35 -2.58 -6.20
C ILE A 30 -11.83 -2.64 -6.17
N VAL A 31 -11.22 -1.50 -5.83
CA VAL A 31 -9.76 -1.42 -5.65
C VAL A 31 -9.41 -1.94 -4.27
N PHE A 32 -9.87 -1.32 -3.19
CA PHE A 32 -9.70 -1.89 -1.85
C PHE A 32 -11.06 -2.18 -1.24
N ARG A 33 -11.34 -3.44 -0.90
CA ARG A 33 -12.62 -3.78 -0.29
C ARG A 33 -12.78 -3.14 1.08
N ASP A 34 -11.78 -3.32 1.93
CA ASP A 34 -11.76 -2.79 3.28
C ASP A 34 -10.32 -2.44 3.69
N TYR A 35 -10.12 -2.07 4.96
CA TYR A 35 -8.77 -1.82 5.45
C TYR A 35 -7.93 -3.10 5.63
N ASP A 36 -8.53 -4.28 5.79
CA ASP A 36 -7.78 -5.53 5.87
C ASP A 36 -7.17 -5.88 4.49
N ASP A 37 -7.92 -5.71 3.39
CA ASP A 37 -7.42 -5.83 2.01
C ASP A 37 -6.34 -4.79 1.70
N LEU A 38 -6.52 -3.54 2.15
CA LEU A 38 -5.50 -2.51 2.04
C LEU A 38 -4.21 -2.91 2.78
N GLY A 39 -4.34 -3.36 4.03
CA GLY A 39 -3.24 -3.80 4.87
C GLY A 39 -2.49 -4.98 4.25
N LEU A 40 -3.21 -5.97 3.72
CA LEU A 40 -2.63 -7.11 3.02
C LEU A 40 -1.88 -6.66 1.75
N THR A 41 -2.44 -5.73 0.98
CA THR A 41 -1.78 -5.20 -0.23
C THR A 41 -0.49 -4.45 0.12
N PHE A 42 -0.48 -3.68 1.22
CA PHE A 42 0.71 -3.02 1.73
C PHE A 42 1.74 -4.01 2.29
N ALA A 43 1.27 -5.11 2.87
CA ALA A 43 2.13 -6.16 3.40
C ALA A 43 2.98 -6.82 2.31
N VAL A 44 2.55 -6.85 1.04
CA VAL A 44 3.32 -7.43 -0.07
C VAL A 44 4.73 -6.78 -0.22
N PRO A 45 4.86 -5.49 -0.58
CA PRO A 45 6.18 -4.86 -0.67
C PRO A 45 6.85 -4.69 0.70
N ALA A 46 6.09 -4.52 1.78
CA ALA A 46 6.64 -4.38 3.12
C ALA A 46 7.34 -5.66 3.58
N SER A 47 6.69 -6.83 3.44
CA SER A 47 7.25 -8.11 3.84
C SER A 47 8.51 -8.43 3.05
N PHE A 48 8.51 -8.13 1.74
CA PHE A 48 9.72 -8.29 0.93
C PHE A 48 10.87 -7.48 1.54
N TYR A 49 10.68 -6.17 1.74
CA TYR A 49 11.73 -5.30 2.28
C TYR A 49 12.19 -5.73 3.69
N PHE A 50 11.25 -5.94 4.62
CA PHE A 50 11.59 -6.24 6.01
C PHE A 50 12.24 -7.61 6.19
N ILE A 51 11.78 -8.65 5.47
CA ILE A 51 12.40 -9.97 5.54
C ILE A 51 13.85 -9.89 5.01
N THR A 52 14.04 -9.20 3.89
CA THR A 52 15.38 -9.03 3.31
C THR A 52 16.30 -8.32 4.31
N LEU A 53 15.82 -7.20 4.88
CA LEU A 53 16.53 -6.44 5.90
C LEU A 53 16.92 -7.28 7.13
N ILE A 54 15.96 -8.01 7.71
CA ILE A 54 16.17 -8.79 8.94
C ILE A 54 17.17 -9.92 8.70
N ILE A 55 17.04 -10.67 7.61
CA ILE A 55 17.94 -11.79 7.31
C ILE A 55 19.36 -11.28 7.07
N THR A 56 19.54 -10.19 6.31
CA THR A 56 20.86 -9.57 6.11
C THR A 56 21.43 -9.05 7.43
N TRP A 57 20.60 -8.43 8.28
CA TRP A 57 21.01 -7.94 9.60
C TRP A 57 21.48 -9.07 10.54
N MET A 58 20.89 -10.26 10.42
CA MET A 58 21.31 -11.48 11.13
C MET A 58 22.57 -12.15 10.54
N GLY A 59 23.21 -11.56 9.52
CA GLY A 59 24.38 -12.13 8.84
C GLY A 59 24.05 -13.20 7.79
N GLY A 60 22.78 -13.33 7.40
CA GLY A 60 22.36 -14.23 6.32
C GLY A 60 22.79 -13.73 4.93
N SER A 61 22.91 -14.66 3.98
CA SER A 61 23.29 -14.29 2.61
C SER A 61 22.20 -13.47 1.91
N GLU A 62 22.61 -12.48 1.11
CA GLU A 62 21.70 -11.64 0.33
C GLU A 62 20.80 -12.47 -0.58
N LYS A 63 21.37 -13.44 -1.31
CA LYS A 63 20.61 -14.34 -2.19
C LYS A 63 19.51 -15.10 -1.44
N PHE A 64 19.84 -15.63 -0.25
CA PHE A 64 18.86 -16.33 0.57
C PHE A 64 17.76 -15.40 1.06
N SER A 65 18.12 -14.19 1.50
CA SER A 65 17.16 -13.18 1.95
C SER A 65 16.17 -12.77 0.86
N LEU A 66 16.63 -12.61 -0.38
CA LEU A 66 15.80 -12.30 -1.54
C LEU A 66 14.86 -13.44 -1.89
N VAL A 67 15.32 -14.69 -1.81
CA VAL A 67 14.47 -15.87 -2.08
C VAL A 67 13.33 -15.97 -1.07
N ILE A 68 13.64 -15.86 0.23
CA ILE A 68 12.61 -15.95 1.28
C ILE A 68 11.66 -14.76 1.24
N GLY A 69 12.19 -13.53 1.13
CA GLY A 69 11.38 -12.32 0.99
C GLY A 69 10.49 -12.37 -0.25
N GLY A 70 11.03 -12.85 -1.37
CA GLY A 70 10.30 -13.05 -2.61
C GLY A 70 9.20 -14.09 -2.49
N ALA A 71 9.48 -15.25 -1.87
CA ALA A 71 8.50 -16.31 -1.68
C ALA A 71 7.32 -15.86 -0.81
N VAL A 72 7.59 -15.17 0.31
CA VAL A 72 6.53 -14.64 1.19
C VAL A 72 5.72 -13.56 0.48
N SER A 73 6.38 -12.61 -0.19
CA SER A 73 5.71 -11.56 -0.95
C SER A 73 4.84 -12.13 -2.06
N LEU A 74 5.31 -13.15 -2.79
CA LEU A 74 4.55 -13.80 -3.86
C LEU A 74 3.33 -14.57 -3.32
N TRP A 75 3.47 -15.21 -2.17
CA TRP A 75 2.36 -15.87 -1.49
C TRP A 75 1.27 -14.86 -1.11
N LEU A 76 1.64 -13.76 -0.44
CA LEU A 76 0.71 -12.67 -0.09
C LEU A 76 0.08 -12.06 -1.34
N PHE A 77 0.86 -11.82 -2.39
CA PHE A 77 0.37 -11.29 -3.67
C PHE A 77 -0.67 -12.22 -4.32
N THR A 78 -0.49 -13.54 -4.21
CA THR A 78 -1.46 -14.52 -4.70
C THR A 78 -2.79 -14.44 -3.95
N ILE A 79 -2.74 -14.23 -2.63
CA ILE A 79 -3.95 -14.00 -1.82
C ILE A 79 -4.65 -12.70 -2.25
N VAL A 80 -3.89 -11.62 -2.45
CA VAL A 80 -4.43 -10.34 -2.94
C VAL A 80 -5.08 -10.52 -4.31
N MET A 81 -4.45 -11.23 -5.25
CA MET A 81 -5.02 -11.51 -6.57
C MET A 81 -6.33 -12.28 -6.45
N LYS A 82 -6.35 -13.36 -5.66
CA LYS A 82 -7.56 -14.16 -5.44
C LYS A 82 -8.70 -13.31 -4.89
N ASN A 83 -8.45 -12.55 -3.83
CA ASN A 83 -9.47 -11.71 -3.19
C ASN A 83 -9.97 -10.63 -4.14
N THR A 84 -9.05 -9.94 -4.83
CA THR A 84 -9.40 -8.89 -5.80
C THR A 84 -10.25 -9.42 -6.96
N TYR A 85 -9.99 -10.65 -7.42
CA TYR A 85 -10.81 -11.29 -8.45
C TYR A 85 -12.22 -11.59 -7.95
N LEU A 86 -12.36 -12.07 -6.71
CA LEU A 86 -13.65 -12.34 -6.08
C LEU A 86 -14.44 -11.04 -5.82
N ASP A 87 -13.77 -9.99 -5.33
CA ASP A 87 -14.38 -8.70 -5.02
C ASP A 87 -14.84 -7.95 -6.29
N ASN A 88 -14.34 -8.32 -7.46
CA ASN A 88 -14.74 -7.74 -8.74
C ASN A 88 -15.64 -8.68 -9.56
N ASP A 89 -16.49 -9.47 -8.90
CA ASP A 89 -17.47 -10.38 -9.51
C ASP A 89 -16.85 -11.38 -10.50
N ARG A 90 -15.58 -11.76 -10.30
CA ARG A 90 -14.83 -12.62 -11.22
C ARG A 90 -14.70 -12.04 -12.64
N ASN A 91 -14.86 -10.72 -12.80
CA ASN A 91 -14.66 -10.05 -14.07
C ASN A 91 -13.18 -9.75 -14.29
N VAL A 92 -12.58 -10.36 -15.33
CA VAL A 92 -11.15 -10.23 -15.65
C VAL A 92 -10.73 -8.79 -15.90
N GLY A 93 -11.54 -7.99 -16.62
CA GLY A 93 -11.21 -6.61 -16.93
C GLY A 93 -11.17 -5.71 -15.70
N LYS A 94 -12.18 -5.84 -14.82
CA LYS A 94 -12.22 -5.13 -13.54
C LYS A 94 -11.07 -5.55 -12.63
N PHE A 95 -10.82 -6.86 -12.55
CA PHE A 95 -9.70 -7.45 -11.80
C PHE A 95 -8.35 -6.88 -12.25
N LEU A 96 -8.04 -6.91 -13.55
CA LEU A 96 -6.77 -6.40 -14.08
C LEU A 96 -6.61 -4.91 -13.79
N LEU A 97 -7.65 -4.11 -14.01
CA LEU A 97 -7.62 -2.69 -13.72
C LEU A 97 -7.42 -2.41 -12.23
N ALA A 98 -8.12 -3.15 -11.36
CA ALA A 98 -7.95 -3.05 -9.91
C ALA A 98 -6.53 -3.42 -9.47
N MET A 99 -5.95 -4.50 -10.02
CA MET A 99 -4.58 -4.93 -9.73
C MET A 99 -3.53 -3.92 -10.21
N ILE A 100 -3.64 -3.44 -11.46
CA ILE A 100 -2.75 -2.40 -12.01
C ILE A 100 -2.87 -1.09 -11.23
N THR A 101 -3.99 -0.86 -10.53
CA THR A 101 -4.17 0.32 -9.68
C THR A 101 -3.62 0.09 -8.28
N LYS A 102 -4.06 -0.96 -7.57
CA LYS A 102 -3.71 -1.16 -6.15
C LYS A 102 -2.23 -1.46 -5.94
N THR A 103 -1.60 -2.23 -6.83
CA THR A 103 -0.23 -2.69 -6.64
C THR A 103 0.81 -1.56 -6.75
N PRO A 104 0.79 -0.71 -7.79
CA PRO A 104 1.68 0.44 -7.85
C PRO A 104 1.44 1.44 -6.71
N LEU A 105 0.17 1.70 -6.34
CA LEU A 105 -0.13 2.60 -5.22
C LEU A 105 0.48 2.06 -3.91
N ALA A 106 0.35 0.76 -3.64
CA ALA A 106 0.95 0.13 -2.46
C ALA A 106 2.48 0.18 -2.48
N ILE A 107 3.11 -0.12 -3.63
CA ILE A 107 4.57 -0.07 -3.77
C ILE A 107 5.07 1.36 -3.54
N ILE A 108 4.49 2.36 -4.21
CA ILE A 108 4.88 3.76 -4.07
C ILE A 108 4.69 4.20 -2.61
N TRP A 109 3.56 3.87 -1.99
CA TRP A 109 3.29 4.26 -0.61
C TRP A 109 4.30 3.65 0.36
N ILE A 110 4.55 2.35 0.27
CA ILE A 110 5.47 1.65 1.19
C ILE A 110 6.92 2.07 0.99
N LEU A 111 7.39 2.22 -0.26
CA LEU A 111 8.75 2.69 -0.51
C LEU A 111 8.96 4.13 -0.01
N ASN A 112 7.97 5.01 -0.16
CA ASN A 112 8.05 6.36 0.40
C ASN A 112 7.95 6.37 1.93
N LEU A 113 7.16 5.48 2.53
CA LEU A 113 7.16 5.32 3.99
C LEU A 113 8.54 4.88 4.49
N ILE A 114 9.17 3.91 3.84
CA ILE A 114 10.53 3.47 4.18
C ILE A 114 11.52 4.62 4.02
N LYS A 115 11.50 5.36 2.90
CA LYS A 115 12.35 6.54 2.69
C LYS A 115 12.11 7.65 3.72
N LEU A 116 10.89 7.82 4.19
CA LEU A 116 10.59 8.79 5.24
C LEU A 116 11.22 8.39 6.57
N LEU A 117 11.19 7.10 6.92
CA LEU A 117 11.73 6.53 8.15
C LEU A 117 13.26 6.43 8.13
N ASN A 118 13.82 6.01 7.00
CA ASN A 118 15.25 5.88 6.77
C ASN A 118 15.66 6.54 5.44
N PRO A 119 15.74 7.89 5.39
CA PRO A 119 16.11 8.60 4.17
C PRO A 119 17.59 8.41 3.85
N ASP A 120 17.87 8.03 2.61
CA ASP A 120 19.24 7.89 2.10
C ASP A 120 19.95 9.25 1.99
N GLY A 121 21.29 9.24 2.06
CA GLY A 121 22.14 10.42 1.90
C GLY A 121 22.56 11.10 3.21
N LYS A 122 23.31 12.20 3.10
CA LYS A 122 23.84 12.98 4.22
C LYS A 122 23.40 14.44 4.15
N GLY A 123 23.22 15.09 5.31
CA GLY A 123 22.91 16.52 5.42
C GLY A 123 21.67 16.94 4.63
N ALA A 124 21.82 17.95 3.78
CA ALA A 124 20.72 18.53 2.99
C ALA A 124 20.02 17.51 2.06
N GLN A 125 20.76 16.55 1.48
CA GLN A 125 20.16 15.52 0.62
C GLN A 125 19.21 14.62 1.40
N ARG A 126 19.58 14.26 2.64
CA ARG A 126 18.75 13.44 3.53
C ARG A 126 17.44 14.15 3.87
N THR A 127 17.53 15.45 4.18
CA THR A 127 16.35 16.29 4.43
C THR A 127 15.45 16.38 3.21
N ARG A 128 16.02 16.62 2.02
CA ARG A 128 15.28 16.69 0.76
C ARG A 128 14.54 15.39 0.45
N ASN A 129 15.24 14.24 0.52
CA ASN A 129 14.65 12.92 0.28
C ASN A 129 13.47 12.65 1.23
N ARG A 130 13.62 13.04 2.51
CA ARG A 130 12.56 12.90 3.51
C ARG A 130 11.35 13.79 3.18
N SER A 131 11.58 15.04 2.79
CA SER A 131 10.53 15.98 2.41
C SER A 131 9.78 15.51 1.17
N GLU A 132 10.48 15.03 0.14
CA GLU A 132 9.87 14.47 -1.07
C GLU A 132 8.98 13.25 -0.75
N ALA A 133 9.48 12.34 0.09
CA ALA A 133 8.71 11.19 0.56
C ALA A 133 7.45 11.62 1.35
N LEU A 134 7.57 12.63 2.22
CA LEU A 134 6.45 13.17 2.99
C LEU A 134 5.38 13.77 2.09
N LEU A 135 5.78 14.53 1.07
CA LEU A 135 4.85 15.11 0.10
C LEU A 135 4.08 14.02 -0.65
N ILE A 136 4.79 13.02 -1.18
CA ILE A 136 4.15 11.90 -1.89
C ILE A 136 3.15 11.20 -0.97
N LEU A 137 3.53 10.87 0.27
CA LEU A 137 2.62 10.24 1.23
C LEU A 137 1.41 11.11 1.55
N THR A 138 1.60 12.43 1.68
CA THR A 138 0.51 13.37 1.99
C THR A 138 -0.56 13.40 0.91
N PHE A 139 -0.17 13.32 -0.37
CA PHE A 139 -1.14 13.27 -1.48
C PHE A 139 -1.68 11.86 -1.75
N LEU A 140 -0.83 10.84 -1.63
CA LEU A 140 -1.19 9.47 -1.96
C LEU A 140 -2.12 8.85 -0.90
N THR A 141 -1.93 9.18 0.38
CA THR A 141 -2.74 8.65 1.48
C THR A 141 -4.23 8.96 1.34
N PRO A 142 -4.69 10.19 1.06
CA PRO A 142 -6.11 10.45 0.84
C PRO A 142 -6.64 9.77 -0.42
N VAL A 143 -5.85 9.67 -1.50
CA VAL A 143 -6.26 8.93 -2.71
C VAL A 143 -6.53 7.46 -2.38
N ILE A 144 -5.59 6.78 -1.72
CA ILE A 144 -5.78 5.40 -1.25
C ILE A 144 -6.97 5.33 -0.30
N GLY A 145 -7.08 6.30 0.61
CA GLY A 145 -8.19 6.44 1.52
C GLY A 145 -9.54 6.49 0.81
N LEU A 146 -9.67 7.17 -0.33
CA LEU A 146 -10.91 7.24 -1.11
C LEU A 146 -11.24 5.93 -1.83
N LEU A 147 -10.25 5.11 -2.16
CA LEU A 147 -10.40 3.84 -2.88
C LEU A 147 -10.82 2.65 -2.00
N VAL A 148 -10.81 2.83 -0.67
CA VAL A 148 -11.33 1.83 0.27
C VAL A 148 -12.86 1.88 0.29
N VAL A 149 -13.52 0.77 -0.02
CA VAL A 149 -14.98 0.67 -0.09
C VAL A 149 -15.60 0.73 1.31
N GLU A 150 -15.21 -0.20 2.18
CA GLU A 150 -15.69 -0.30 3.56
C GLU A 150 -14.62 0.20 4.53
N LYS A 151 -14.95 1.20 5.36
CA LYS A 151 -13.98 1.77 6.32
C LYS A 151 -13.86 0.94 7.60
N THR A 152 -13.81 -0.37 7.43
CA THR A 152 -13.75 -1.41 8.45
C THR A 152 -12.49 -2.24 8.27
N GLY A 153 -12.11 -2.99 9.30
CA GLY A 153 -10.92 -3.84 9.29
C GLY A 153 -10.69 -4.40 10.68
N SER A 154 -10.49 -5.71 10.76
CA SER A 154 -10.31 -6.46 12.00
C SER A 154 -8.84 -6.53 12.42
N TYR A 155 -7.93 -6.62 11.45
CA TYR A 155 -6.49 -6.70 11.67
C TYR A 155 -5.78 -5.37 11.39
N PHE A 156 -6.20 -4.66 10.34
CA PHE A 156 -5.66 -3.36 9.96
C PHE A 156 -6.80 -2.35 9.91
N ASN A 157 -6.75 -1.30 10.74
CA ASN A 157 -7.75 -0.24 10.73
C ASN A 157 -7.15 1.10 11.22
N PRO A 158 -6.70 1.97 10.29
CA PRO A 158 -6.13 3.25 10.66
C PRO A 158 -7.09 4.16 11.43
N LYS A 159 -8.41 4.04 11.17
CA LYS A 159 -9.40 4.88 11.87
C LYS A 159 -9.52 4.51 13.34
N SER A 160 -9.45 3.23 13.70
CA SER A 160 -9.53 2.81 15.10
C SER A 160 -8.28 3.21 15.90
N TRP A 161 -7.12 3.30 15.24
CA TRP A 161 -5.88 3.77 15.85
C TRP A 161 -5.92 5.28 16.15
N ILE A 162 -6.48 6.08 15.23
CA ILE A 162 -6.61 7.54 15.42
C ILE A 162 -7.73 7.89 16.40
N HIS A 163 -8.83 7.13 16.41
CA HIS A 163 -9.96 7.31 17.35
C HIS A 163 -9.64 6.82 18.77
N GLY A 164 -8.36 6.72 19.13
CA GLY A 164 -7.81 6.28 20.41
C GLY A 164 -8.87 6.15 21.50
N ARG A 165 -9.14 4.91 21.90
CA ARG A 165 -10.06 4.54 22.99
C ARG A 165 -10.04 5.65 24.03
N ARG A 166 -11.12 6.44 24.13
CA ARG A 166 -11.25 7.45 25.19
C ARG A 166 -11.27 6.72 26.54
N VAL A 167 -10.10 6.46 27.12
CA VAL A 167 -9.95 5.76 28.41
C VAL A 167 -10.53 6.60 29.57
N GLY A 168 -10.84 7.88 29.33
CA GLY A 168 -11.36 8.80 30.36
C GLY A 168 -12.81 8.61 30.81
N SER A 169 -13.65 7.82 30.12
CA SER A 169 -15.07 7.68 30.52
C SER A 169 -15.27 6.87 31.81
N LYS A 170 -14.32 5.99 32.20
CA LYS A 170 -14.45 5.18 33.42
C LYS A 170 -13.87 5.83 34.67
N ILE A 171 -13.03 6.86 34.54
CA ILE A 171 -12.45 7.57 35.70
C ILE A 171 -13.46 8.56 36.28
N ARG A 172 -14.39 9.08 35.46
CA ARG A 172 -15.41 10.06 35.89
C ARG A 172 -16.62 9.46 36.62
N ASN A 173 -16.68 8.14 36.77
CA ASN A 173 -17.75 7.47 37.52
C ASN A 173 -17.32 7.03 38.93
N ASN A 174 -16.07 7.29 39.32
CA ASN A 174 -15.51 6.98 40.64
C ASN A 174 -14.93 8.23 41.34
N LEU A 175 -15.32 9.43 40.91
CA LEU A 175 -15.13 10.72 41.59
C LEU A 175 -16.51 11.31 41.83
#